data_AF-A0A1D9GK71-F1
#
_entry.id   AF-A0A1D9GK71-F1
#
_cell.length_a   1.000
_cell.length_b   1.000
_cell.length_c   1.000
_cell.angle_alpha   90.00
_cell.angle_beta   90.00
_cell.angle_gamma   90.00
#
_symmetry.space_group_name_H-M   'P 1'
#
loop_
_entity.id
_entity.type
_entity.pdbx_description
1 polymer ?
#
loop_
_entity_poly.entity_id
_entity_poly.type
_entity_poly.pdbx_seq_one_letter_code
_entity_poly.pdbx_strand_id
1 'polypeptide(L)' 'MIIESWFAFVIASAVLLVIPGPTILAVISYSVTYGRRANIPLVAAVALGDSTALFTSLVGFGGIACQALRTVEGDR' A
#
# COMPACT_ATOMS: atom_id res chain seq x y z
N MET A 1 -11.58 -22.25 0.26
CA MET A 1 -11.96 -21.27 -0.78
C MET A 1 -11.45 -19.88 -0.44
N ILE A 2 -11.88 -19.23 0.65
CA ILE A 2 -11.44 -17.86 0.99
C ILE A 2 -9.92 -17.74 1.29
N ILE A 3 -9.37 -18.71 2.04
CA ILE A 3 -7.95 -18.68 2.46
C ILE A 3 -7.00 -18.88 1.27
N GLU A 4 -7.39 -19.76 0.33
CA GLU A 4 -6.67 -20.04 -0.92
C GLU A 4 -6.62 -18.80 -1.81
N SER A 5 -7.75 -18.10 -1.97
CA SER A 5 -7.81 -16.85 -2.74
C SER A 5 -7.00 -15.72 -2.07
N TRP A 6 -6.98 -15.67 -0.73
CA TRP A 6 -6.20 -14.71 0.02
C TRP A 6 -4.69 -14.95 -0.15
N PHE A 7 -4.23 -16.19 -0.02
CA PHE A 7 -2.84 -16.57 -0.30
C PHE A 7 -2.45 -16.33 -1.75
N ALA A 8 -3.31 -16.67 -2.70
CA ALA A 8 -3.08 -16.42 -4.12
C ALA A 8 -2.93 -14.91 -4.41
N PHE A 9 -3.76 -14.07 -3.79
CA PHE A 9 -3.65 -12.62 -3.88
C PHE A 9 -2.33 -12.10 -3.28
N VAL A 10 -1.97 -12.54 -2.07
CA VAL A 10 -0.72 -12.14 -1.41
C VAL A 10 0.51 -12.52 -2.26
N ILE A 11 0.53 -13.74 -2.80
CA ILE A 11 1.62 -14.22 -3.68
C ILE A 11 1.65 -13.40 -4.98
N ALA A 12 0.50 -13.18 -5.63
CA ALA A 12 0.43 -12.39 -6.85
C ALA A 12 0.90 -10.94 -6.63
N SER A 13 0.49 -10.31 -5.54
CA SER A 13 0.94 -8.96 -5.15
C SER A 13 2.43 -8.91 -4.85
N ALA A 14 2.98 -9.92 -4.16
CA ALA A 14 4.42 -10.00 -3.89
C ALA A 14 5.24 -10.15 -5.18
N VAL A 15 4.78 -10.99 -6.12
CA VAL A 15 5.40 -11.17 -7.43
C VAL A 15 5.37 -9.86 -8.23
N LEU A 16 4.24 -9.14 -8.22
CA LEU A 16 4.12 -7.83 -8.87
C LEU A 16 5.00 -6.74 -8.23
N LEU A 17 5.33 -6.85 -6.95
CA LEU A 17 6.19 -5.90 -6.24
C LEU A 17 7.68 -6.18 -6.51
N VAL A 18 8.04 -7.46 -6.62
CA VAL A 18 9.40 -7.92 -6.95
C VAL A 18 9.75 -7.66 -8.40
N ILE A 19 8.80 -7.84 -9.31
CA ILE A 19 8.97 -7.47 -10.72
C ILE A 19 8.75 -5.97 -10.78
N PRO A 20 9.79 -5.12 -10.93
CA PRO A 20 9.57 -3.70 -11.15
C PRO A 20 8.74 -3.56 -12.43
N GLY A 21 7.45 -3.26 -12.27
CA GLY A 21 6.52 -3.19 -13.38
C GLY A 21 6.92 -2.10 -14.38
N PRO A 22 6.27 -2.05 -15.56
CA PRO A 22 6.57 -1.03 -16.58
C PRO A 22 6.47 0.40 -16.03
N THR A 23 5.64 0.65 -15.02
CA THR A 23 5.51 1.97 -14.36
C THR A 23 6.75 2.36 -13.56
N ILE A 24 7.33 1.44 -12.77
CA ILE A 24 8.54 1.71 -11.98
C ILE A 24 9.75 1.85 -12.90
N LEU A 25 9.85 0.99 -13.92
CA LEU A 25 10.87 1.10 -14.96
C LEU A 25 10.75 2.40 -15.76
N ALA A 26 9.54 2.84 -16.11
CA ALA A 26 9.31 4.11 -16.79
C ALA A 26 9.68 5.31 -15.91
N VAL A 27 9.35 5.26 -14.62
CA VAL A 27 9.70 6.28 -13.63
C VAL A 27 11.22 6.40 -13.42
N ILE A 28 11.92 5.26 -13.28
CA ILE A 28 13.37 5.22 -13.14
C ILE A 28 14.03 5.67 -14.45
N SER A 29 13.59 5.16 -15.60
CA SER A 29 14.06 5.62 -16.92
C SER A 29 13.86 7.12 -17.11
N TYR A 30 12.70 7.66 -16.73
CA TYR A 30 12.41 9.09 -16.84
C TYR A 30 13.29 9.91 -15.90
N SER A 31 13.55 9.43 -14.68
CA SER A 31 14.45 10.09 -13.72
C SER A 31 15.91 10.07 -14.15
N VAL A 32 16.35 8.97 -14.75
CA VAL A 32 17.69 8.83 -15.33
C VAL A 32 17.83 9.71 -16.57
N THR A 33 16.79 9.82 -17.40
CA THR A 33 16.79 10.59 -18.65
C THR A 33 16.65 12.10 -18.43
N TYR A 34 15.85 12.55 -17.44
CA TYR A 34 15.66 13.98 -17.11
C TYR A 34 16.47 14.49 -15.89
N GLY A 35 17.20 13.61 -15.21
CA GLY A 35 18.13 13.96 -14.12
C GLY A 35 17.47 14.32 -12.78
N ARG A 36 18.30 14.85 -11.85
CA ARG A 36 18.01 15.11 -10.42
C ARG A 36 16.71 15.88 -10.14
N ARG A 37 16.19 16.66 -11.09
CA ARG A 37 14.95 17.45 -10.93
C ARG A 37 13.68 16.60 -10.85
N ALA A 38 13.67 15.41 -11.44
CA ALA A 38 12.53 14.49 -11.38
C ALA A 38 12.46 13.70 -10.05
N ASN A 39 13.57 13.64 -9.31
CA ASN A 39 13.66 12.82 -8.09
C ASN A 39 12.78 13.35 -6.94
N ILE A 40 12.69 14.68 -6.79
CA ILE A 40 11.88 15.31 -5.74
C ILE A 40 10.39 15.02 -5.91
N PRO A 41 9.76 15.29 -7.09
CA PRO A 41 8.34 14.98 -7.27
C PRO A 41 8.04 13.48 -7.17
N LEU A 42 8.98 12.61 -7.52
CA LEU A 42 8.80 11.16 -7.37
C LEU A 42 8.81 10.68 -5.93
N VAL A 43 9.79 11.13 -5.14
CA VAL A 43 9.84 10.81 -3.71
C VAL A 43 8.61 11.38 -3.00
N ALA A 44 8.18 12.59 -3.36
CA ALA A 44 6.96 13.18 -2.83
C ALA A 44 5.71 12.35 -3.18
N ALA A 45 5.59 11.87 -4.42
CA ALA A 45 4.47 11.03 -4.85
C ALA A 45 4.43 9.68 -4.11
N VAL A 46 5.58 9.03 -3.94
CA VAL A 46 5.69 7.77 -3.17
C VAL A 46 5.32 8.00 -1.70
N ALA A 47 5.90 9.01 -1.06
CA ALA A 47 5.63 9.32 0.34
C ALA A 47 4.14 9.65 0.58
N LEU A 48 3.50 10.33 -0.37
CA LEU A 48 2.07 10.63 -0.32
C LEU A 48 1.21 9.36 -0.51
N GLY A 49 1.63 8.44 -1.39
CA GLY A 49 1.01 7.12 -1.55
C GLY A 49 1.10 6.28 -0.28
N ASP A 50 2.28 6.18 0.32
CA ASP A 50 2.51 5.43 1.57
C ASP A 50 1.70 6.02 2.72
N SER A 51 1.67 7.35 2.85
CA SER A 51 0.85 8.02 3.87
C SER A 51 -0.64 7.75 3.70
N THR A 52 -1.12 7.69 2.46
CA THR A 52 -2.52 7.35 2.15
C THR A 52 -2.82 5.89 2.49
N ALA A 53 -1.92 4.96 2.14
CA ALA A 53 -2.06 3.54 2.48
C ALA A 53 -2.07 3.31 4.00
N LEU A 54 -1.21 4.02 4.74
CA LEU A 54 -1.20 4.01 6.20
C LEU A 54 -2.49 4.59 6.77
N PHE A 55 -2.97 5.72 6.26
CA PHE A 55 -4.23 6.32 6.69
C PHE A 55 -5.41 5.38 6.44
N THR A 56 -5.53 4.80 5.25
CA THR A 56 -6.57 3.82 4.91
C THR A 56 -6.48 2.57 5.78
N SER A 57 -5.26 2.08 6.06
CA SER A 57 -5.07 0.93 6.97
C SER A 57 -5.51 1.25 8.39
N LEU A 58 -5.15 2.43 8.92
CA LEU A 58 -5.54 2.86 10.26
C LEU A 58 -7.05 3.09 10.38
N VAL A 59 -7.69 3.66 9.35
CA VAL A 59 -9.15 3.83 9.32
C VAL A 59 -9.87 2.47 9.25
N GLY A 60 -9.41 1.57 8.39
CA GLY A 60 -9.98 0.22 8.27
C GLY A 60 -9.81 -0.61 9.55
N PHE A 61 -8.61 -0.61 10.12
CA PHE A 61 -8.32 -1.29 11.38
C PHE A 61 -9.06 -0.64 12.56
N GLY A 62 -9.16 0.68 12.58
CA GLY A 62 -9.91 1.45 13.59
C GLY A 62 -11.40 1.11 13.60
N GLY A 63 -12.00 0.83 12.46
CA GLY A 63 -13.38 0.33 12.37
C GLY A 63 -13.56 -1.00 13.10
N ILE A 64 -12.65 -1.96 12.88
CA ILE A 64 -12.67 -3.26 13.55
C ILE A 64 -12.40 -3.11 15.06
N ALA A 65 -11.43 -2.26 15.43
CA ALA A 65 -11.09 -2.01 16.83
C ALA A 65 -12.25 -1.36 17.60
N CYS A 66 -12.94 -0.38 17.00
CA CYS A 66 -14.12 0.26 17.60
C CYS A 66 -15.28 -0.72 17.77
N GLN A 67 -15.51 -1.60 16.77
CA GLN A 67 -16.48 -2.68 16.88
C GLN A 67 -16.14 -3.64 18.02
N ALA A 68 -14.86 -4.03 18.13
CA ALA A 68 -14.37 -4.92 19.19
C ALA A 68 -14.55 -4.31 20.59
N LEU A 69 -14.27 -3.02 20.74
CA LEU A 69 -14.49 -2.29 21.99
C LEU A 69 -15.98 -2.21 22.37
N ARG A 70 -16.88 -2.00 21.40
CA ARG A 70 -18.34 -2.03 21.64
C ARG A 70 -18.84 -3.41 22.07
N THR A 71 -18.30 -4.48 21.52
CA THR A 71 -18.64 -5.85 21.95
C THR A 71 -18.12 -6.16 23.35
N VAL A 72 -16.97 -5.60 23.75
CA VAL A 72 -16.44 -5.76 25.12
C VAL A 72 -17.24 -4.94 26.14
N GLU A 73 -17.68 -3.73 25.78
CA GLU A 73 -18.50 -2.88 26.65
C GLU A 73 -19.91 -3.43 26.85
N GLY A 74 -20.49 -4.08 25.83
CA GLY A 74 -21.81 -4.72 25.93
C GLY A 74 -21.84 -6.03 26.70
N ASP A 75 -20.67 -6.57 27.08
CA ASP A 75 -20.50 -7.79 27.87
C ASP A 75 -20.20 -7.48 29.37
N ARG A 76 -20.24 -6.20 29.77
CA ARG A 76 -20.17 -5.73 31.17
C ARG A 76 -21.48 -5.06 31.58
#